data_AF-A0A376W6P5-F1
#
_entry.id   AF-A0A376W6P5-F1
#
_cell.length_a   1.000
_cell.length_b   1.000
_cell.length_c   1.000
_cell.angle_alpha   90.00
_cell.angle_beta   90.00
_cell.angle_gamma   90.00
#
_symmetry.space_group_name_H-M   'P 1'
#
loop_
_entity.id
_entity.type
_entity.pdbx_description
1 polymer ?
#
loop_
_entity_poly.entity_id
_entity_poly.type
_entity_poly.pdbx_seq_one_letter_code
_entity_poly.pdbx_strand_id
1 'polypeptide(L)'
;MNYLLVWELPDPDEEYVCGADTAEGLEHGDRSSLDIIRCSNGEQVAHWFGHLDAELFAHLIAQVCRMYNNAFVGPERNNHGHAVILKLRELYPTRYIYNEQHLDQAYDDDTPRLGWLTTRQSKPVLTEGMKTLLNNGLSGIRWSGTLSEMNTYVYDAKGSMNAQEGCFDDQLMSYMIAQEMRARMPVRVKQKTDKRRTTHWMAH
;
A
#
# COMPACT_ATOMS: atom_id res chain seq x y z
N MET A 1 12.91 6.26 -15.90
CA MET A 1 13.92 5.35 -15.31
C MET A 1 13.24 4.66 -14.14
N ASN A 2 13.34 3.33 -14.06
CA ASN A 2 12.56 2.52 -13.10
C ASN A 2 13.51 1.96 -12.04
N TYR A 3 13.25 2.24 -10.76
CA TYR A 3 14.13 1.82 -9.66
C TYR A 3 13.33 1.10 -8.58
N LEU A 4 13.78 -0.10 -8.21
CA LEU A 4 13.39 -0.75 -6.95
C LEU A 4 14.50 -0.51 -5.93
N LEU A 5 14.18 0.27 -4.90
CA LEU A 5 15.04 0.55 -3.77
C LEU A 5 14.69 -0.42 -2.64
N VAL A 6 15.69 -1.11 -2.10
CA VAL A 6 15.53 -2.05 -0.99
C VAL A 6 16.51 -1.66 0.10
N TRP A 7 15.98 -1.26 1.26
CA TRP A 7 16.79 -0.96 2.45
C TRP A 7 16.94 -2.18 3.34
N GLU A 8 15.90 -3.02 3.42
CA GLU A 8 15.90 -4.24 4.23
C GLU A 8 15.27 -5.40 3.47
N LEU A 9 15.90 -6.57 3.56
CA LEU A 9 15.32 -7.82 3.06
C LEU A 9 14.19 -8.30 4.00
N PRO A 10 13.22 -9.07 3.48
CA PRO A 10 12.10 -9.55 4.28
C PRO A 10 12.55 -10.46 5.43
N ASP A 11 12.02 -10.18 6.62
CA ASP A 11 12.14 -11.04 7.80
C ASP A 11 10.93 -11.98 7.84
N PRO A 12 11.10 -13.33 7.86
CA PRO A 12 9.99 -14.29 7.88
C PRO A 12 8.99 -14.12 9.04
N ASP A 13 9.41 -13.55 10.17
CA ASP A 13 8.57 -13.39 11.36
C ASP A 13 7.78 -12.07 11.38
N GLU A 14 8.07 -11.18 10.44
CA GLU A 14 7.48 -9.85 10.31
C GLU A 14 6.30 -9.82 9.33
N GLU A 15 5.40 -8.86 9.54
CA GLU A 15 4.33 -8.55 8.59
C GLU A 15 4.60 -7.24 7.86
N TYR A 16 4.17 -7.19 6.61
CA TYR A 16 4.38 -6.04 5.75
C TYR A 16 3.07 -5.60 5.12
N VAL A 17 2.99 -4.31 4.82
CA VAL A 17 1.92 -3.74 4.01
C VAL A 17 2.50 -3.04 2.80
N CYS A 18 1.68 -2.90 1.77
CA CYS A 18 2.02 -2.25 0.53
C CYS A 18 0.99 -1.17 0.20
N GLY A 19 1.43 0.02 -0.15
CA GLY A 19 0.61 1.03 -0.82
C GLY A 19 1.10 1.16 -2.25
N ALA A 20 0.19 1.21 -3.22
CA ALA A 20 0.55 1.36 -4.62
C ALA A 20 -0.31 2.44 -5.27
N ASP A 21 0.33 3.40 -5.92
CA ASP A 21 -0.31 4.48 -6.64
C ASP A 21 0.02 4.39 -8.14
N THR A 22 -1.01 4.52 -8.97
CA THR A 22 -0.90 4.32 -10.41
C THR A 22 -1.08 5.65 -11.11
N ALA A 23 -0.01 6.13 -11.73
CA ALA A 23 0.00 7.30 -12.59
C ALA A 23 -1.20 7.36 -13.56
N GLU A 24 -1.78 8.55 -13.71
CA GLU A 24 -2.94 8.77 -14.60
C GLU A 24 -2.57 8.86 -16.09
N GLY A 25 -1.29 8.75 -16.44
CA GLY A 25 -0.84 8.68 -17.84
C GLY A 25 -0.94 10.00 -18.60
N LEU A 26 -0.82 11.14 -17.92
CA LEU A 26 -0.77 12.46 -18.55
C LEU A 26 0.47 12.63 -19.45
N GLU A 27 0.40 13.58 -20.38
CA GLU A 27 1.38 13.84 -21.47
C GLU A 27 2.82 14.16 -20.97
N HIS A 28 2.99 14.37 -19.66
CA HIS A 28 4.28 14.59 -19.00
C HIS A 28 4.77 13.43 -18.12
N GLY A 29 4.12 12.26 -18.23
CA GLY A 29 4.61 11.00 -17.70
C GLY A 29 4.65 11.00 -16.17
N ASP A 30 3.48 10.89 -15.54
CA ASP A 30 3.40 10.60 -14.11
C ASP A 30 4.00 9.21 -13.84
N ARG A 31 4.54 9.01 -12.64
CA ARG A 31 5.25 7.78 -12.27
C ARG A 31 4.33 6.94 -11.42
N SER A 32 4.15 5.68 -11.77
CA SER A 32 3.58 4.75 -10.79
C SER A 32 4.56 4.56 -9.64
N SER A 33 4.04 4.33 -8.44
CA SER A 33 4.87 4.15 -7.25
C SER A 33 4.28 3.10 -6.30
N LEU A 34 5.13 2.37 -5.60
CA LEU A 34 4.73 1.48 -4.52
C LEU A 34 5.68 1.58 -3.33
N ASP A 35 5.14 1.37 -2.15
CA ASP A 35 5.86 1.43 -0.88
C ASP A 35 5.59 0.20 -0.03
N ILE A 36 6.65 -0.40 0.52
CA ILE A 36 6.56 -1.50 1.49
C ILE A 36 6.92 -0.99 2.88
N ILE A 37 5.99 -1.16 3.82
CA ILE A 37 6.14 -0.75 5.21
C ILE A 37 6.16 -1.97 6.12
N ARG A 38 7.12 -1.98 7.06
CA ARG A 38 7.19 -2.95 8.16
C ARG A 38 6.10 -2.65 9.19
N CYS A 39 5.27 -3.65 9.53
CA CYS A 39 4.13 -3.42 10.42
C CYS A 39 4.54 -3.10 11.86
N SER A 40 5.57 -3.77 12.39
CA SER A 40 5.97 -3.61 13.79
C SER A 40 6.32 -2.16 14.18
N ASN A 41 7.02 -1.42 13.32
CA ASN A 41 7.52 -0.08 13.64
C ASN A 41 7.13 1.01 12.62
N GLY A 42 6.57 0.66 11.45
CA GLY A 42 6.17 1.62 10.44
C GLY A 42 7.29 2.08 9.50
N GLU A 43 8.44 1.41 9.49
CA GLU A 43 9.57 1.77 8.63
C GLU A 43 9.35 1.39 7.16
N GLN A 44 9.78 2.27 6.26
CA GLN A 44 9.89 2.02 4.83
C GLN A 44 11.07 1.08 4.55
N VAL A 45 10.78 -0.13 4.06
CA VAL A 45 11.80 -1.16 3.82
C VAL A 45 12.10 -1.37 2.34
N ALA A 46 11.15 -1.05 1.46
CA ALA A 46 11.35 -0.98 0.02
C ALA A 46 10.42 0.04 -0.61
N HIS A 47 10.84 0.57 -1.76
CA HIS A 47 10.10 1.55 -2.53
C HIS A 47 10.41 1.33 -4.01
N TRP A 48 9.41 1.46 -4.86
CA TRP A 48 9.63 1.53 -6.30
C TRP A 48 8.89 2.72 -6.89
N PHE A 49 9.52 3.33 -7.90
CA PHE A 49 8.90 4.32 -8.74
C PHE A 49 9.37 4.17 -10.18
N GLY A 50 8.50 4.48 -11.13
CA GLY A 50 8.84 4.42 -12.54
C GLY A 50 7.62 4.46 -13.46
N HIS A 51 7.87 4.15 -14.72
CA HIS A 51 6.82 4.04 -15.72
C HIS A 51 6.67 2.58 -16.13
N LEU A 52 5.47 2.05 -15.88
CA LEU A 52 4.99 0.77 -16.35
C LEU A 52 3.55 0.96 -16.78
N ASP A 53 3.11 0.19 -17.77
CA ASP A 53 1.68 0.04 -18.01
C ASP A 53 1.01 -0.66 -16.82
N ALA A 54 -0.31 -0.56 -16.75
CA ALA A 54 -1.09 -1.09 -15.64
C ALA A 54 -0.90 -2.60 -15.41
N GLU A 55 -0.71 -3.40 -16.47
CA GLU A 55 -0.52 -4.84 -16.36
C GLU A 55 0.86 -5.17 -15.79
N LEU A 56 1.92 -4.58 -16.34
CA LEU A 56 3.28 -4.75 -15.82
C LEU A 56 3.41 -4.24 -14.38
N PHE A 57 2.73 -3.14 -14.04
CA PHE A 57 2.71 -2.63 -12.68
C PHE A 57 2.01 -3.60 -11.71
N ALA A 58 0.88 -4.21 -12.12
CA ALA A 58 0.22 -5.24 -11.33
C ALA A 58 1.13 -6.47 -11.10
N HIS A 59 1.89 -6.90 -12.12
CA HIS A 59 2.89 -7.95 -11.98
C HIS A 59 3.97 -7.59 -10.95
N LEU A 60 4.49 -6.36 -11.02
CA LEU A 60 5.48 -5.87 -10.08
C LEU A 60 4.96 -5.87 -8.64
N ILE A 61 3.77 -5.28 -8.42
CA ILE A 61 3.12 -5.27 -7.11
C ILE A 61 2.99 -6.69 -6.56
N ALA A 62 2.48 -7.63 -7.37
CA ALA A 62 2.27 -9.01 -6.96
C ALA A 62 3.59 -9.74 -6.63
N GLN A 63 4.69 -9.41 -7.30
CA GLN A 63 6.00 -10.01 -7.04
C GLN A 63 6.64 -9.43 -5.78
N VAL A 64 6.62 -8.10 -5.62
CA VAL A 64 7.16 -7.43 -4.43
C VAL A 64 6.36 -7.83 -3.19
N CYS A 65 5.02 -7.83 -3.24
CA CYS A 65 4.22 -8.23 -2.08
C CYS A 65 4.48 -9.69 -1.66
N ARG A 66 4.72 -10.60 -2.61
CA ARG A 66 5.12 -11.99 -2.30
C ARG A 66 6.49 -12.07 -1.65
N MET A 67 7.45 -11.27 -2.12
CA MET A 67 8.78 -11.19 -1.52
C MET A 67 8.68 -10.80 -0.04
N TYR A 68 7.78 -9.87 0.30
CA TYR A 68 7.55 -9.41 1.68
C TYR A 68 6.38 -10.15 2.37
N ASN A 69 6.49 -11.49 2.47
CA ASN A 69 5.60 -12.35 3.26
C ASN A 69 4.10 -12.27 2.90
N ASN A 70 3.79 -12.06 1.63
CA ASN A 70 2.44 -11.73 1.17
C ASN A 70 1.90 -10.48 1.90
N ALA A 71 2.54 -9.34 1.64
CA ALA A 71 2.17 -8.05 2.18
C ALA A 71 0.70 -7.72 1.89
N PHE A 72 0.01 -7.10 2.84
CA PHE A 72 -1.36 -6.60 2.64
C PHE A 72 -1.31 -5.31 1.82
N VAL A 73 -1.90 -5.33 0.63
CA VAL A 73 -1.75 -4.27 -0.37
C VAL A 73 -3.02 -3.43 -0.54
N GLY A 74 -2.85 -2.11 -0.48
CA GLY A 74 -3.84 -1.11 -0.87
C GLY A 74 -3.45 -0.47 -2.20
N PRO A 75 -3.83 -1.04 -3.35
CA PRO A 75 -3.68 -0.35 -4.62
C PRO A 75 -4.70 0.79 -4.72
N GLU A 76 -4.29 1.98 -5.16
CA GLU A 76 -5.22 3.06 -5.46
C GLU A 76 -6.15 2.65 -6.62
N ARG A 77 -7.43 2.95 -6.50
CA ARG A 77 -8.47 2.58 -7.47
C ARG A 77 -8.78 3.68 -8.49
N ASN A 78 -8.27 4.90 -8.33
CA ASN A 78 -8.64 5.97 -9.25
C ASN A 78 -8.09 5.71 -10.67
N ASN A 79 -8.86 6.14 -11.67
CA ASN A 79 -8.46 6.12 -13.09
C ASN A 79 -7.84 4.79 -13.54
N HIS A 80 -6.54 4.77 -13.85
CA HIS A 80 -5.81 3.59 -14.32
C HIS A 80 -5.66 2.49 -13.27
N GLY A 81 -5.85 2.82 -11.98
CA GLY A 81 -5.83 1.87 -10.87
C GLY A 81 -6.86 0.74 -11.01
N HIS A 82 -8.01 0.98 -11.66
CA HIS A 82 -8.99 -0.07 -11.95
C HIS A 82 -8.41 -1.23 -12.77
N ALA A 83 -7.58 -0.92 -13.78
CA ALA A 83 -6.94 -1.94 -14.61
C ALA A 83 -5.85 -2.71 -13.83
N VAL A 84 -5.07 -2.00 -13.01
CA VAL A 84 -4.07 -2.60 -12.11
C VAL A 84 -4.75 -3.58 -11.16
N ILE A 85 -5.85 -3.19 -10.52
CA ILE A 85 -6.59 -4.02 -9.56
C ILE A 85 -7.18 -5.27 -10.23
N LEU A 86 -7.78 -5.12 -11.42
CA LEU A 86 -8.35 -6.25 -12.16
C LEU A 86 -7.28 -7.32 -12.42
N LYS A 87 -6.11 -6.90 -12.92
CA LYS A 87 -4.99 -7.80 -13.17
C LYS A 87 -4.40 -8.35 -11.87
N LEU A 88 -4.22 -7.51 -10.86
CA LEU A 88 -3.67 -7.91 -9.57
C LEU A 88 -4.53 -8.98 -8.89
N ARG A 89 -5.85 -8.95 -9.06
CA ARG A 89 -6.77 -9.99 -8.55
C ARG A 89 -6.50 -11.37 -9.14
N GLU A 90 -6.06 -11.45 -10.39
CA GLU A 90 -5.64 -12.71 -11.04
C GLU A 90 -4.28 -13.17 -10.52
N LEU A 91 -3.39 -12.21 -10.25
CA LEU A 91 -2.00 -12.46 -9.92
C LEU A 91 -1.71 -12.60 -8.44
N TYR A 92 -2.60 -12.21 -7.53
CA TYR A 92 -2.29 -12.12 -6.10
C TYR A 92 -3.51 -12.53 -5.24
N PRO A 93 -3.32 -13.24 -4.10
CA PRO A 93 -4.45 -13.72 -3.31
C PRO A 93 -5.34 -12.57 -2.83
N THR A 94 -6.62 -12.58 -3.23
CA THR A 94 -7.55 -11.47 -2.96
C THR A 94 -7.70 -11.13 -1.47
N ARG A 95 -7.49 -12.11 -0.57
CA ARG A 95 -7.48 -11.88 0.89
C ARG A 95 -6.40 -10.91 1.38
N TYR A 96 -5.37 -10.64 0.57
CA TYR A 96 -4.30 -9.71 0.87
C TYR A 96 -4.43 -8.40 0.08
N ILE A 97 -5.51 -8.20 -0.67
CA ILE A 97 -5.82 -6.94 -1.34
C ILE A 97 -6.88 -6.24 -0.48
N TYR A 98 -6.65 -4.97 -0.17
CA TYR A 98 -7.58 -4.16 0.59
C TYR A 98 -8.95 -4.13 -0.10
N ASN A 99 -10.01 -4.23 0.71
CA ASN A 99 -11.39 -4.15 0.27
C ASN A 99 -12.11 -3.14 1.15
N GLU A 100 -12.66 -2.11 0.54
CA GLU A 100 -13.38 -1.06 1.22
C GLU A 100 -14.78 -1.55 1.64
N GLN A 101 -14.91 -2.03 2.88
CA GLN A 101 -16.20 -2.38 3.46
C GLN A 101 -16.93 -1.10 3.87
N HIS A 102 -18.01 -0.75 3.17
CA HIS A 102 -18.95 0.26 3.65
C HIS A 102 -19.80 -0.39 4.76
N LEU A 103 -19.76 0.16 5.96
CA LEU A 103 -20.52 -0.37 7.11
C LEU A 103 -22.04 -0.17 6.98
N ASP A 104 -22.52 0.59 5.99
CA ASP A 104 -23.85 1.23 6.03
C ASP A 104 -24.79 1.00 4.83
N GLN A 105 -24.58 0.02 3.95
CA GLN A 105 -25.54 -0.22 2.85
C GLN A 105 -26.10 -1.64 2.86
N ALA A 106 -27.32 -1.75 3.39
CA ALA A 106 -28.24 -2.87 3.24
C ALA A 106 -28.77 -3.04 1.79
N TYR A 107 -27.93 -2.79 0.78
CA TYR A 107 -28.30 -2.88 -0.63
C TYR A 107 -27.23 -3.64 -1.40
N ASP A 108 -27.48 -4.94 -1.57
CA ASP A 108 -27.54 -5.68 -2.85
C ASP A 108 -26.56 -5.30 -3.97
N ASP A 109 -25.30 -5.08 -3.64
CA ASP A 109 -24.20 -5.11 -4.60
C ASP A 109 -23.00 -5.81 -3.95
N ASP A 110 -23.08 -7.14 -3.87
CA ASP A 110 -22.11 -8.06 -3.24
C ASP A 110 -20.71 -8.07 -3.90
N THR A 111 -20.40 -7.10 -4.76
CA THR A 111 -19.10 -7.00 -5.42
C THR A 111 -18.09 -6.33 -4.49
N PRO A 112 -17.05 -7.05 -4.02
CA PRO A 112 -16.00 -6.44 -3.19
C PRO A 112 -15.30 -5.31 -3.95
N ARG A 113 -15.35 -4.12 -3.37
CA ARG A 113 -14.70 -2.91 -3.86
C ARG A 113 -13.22 -2.94 -3.47
N LEU A 114 -12.44 -3.71 -4.23
CA LEU A 114 -10.99 -3.83 -4.05
C LEU A 114 -10.29 -2.48 -4.27
N GLY A 115 -9.21 -2.26 -3.53
CA GLY A 115 -8.38 -1.06 -3.61
C GLY A 115 -8.88 0.13 -2.79
N TRP A 116 -7.97 1.08 -2.58
CA TRP A 116 -8.22 2.32 -1.88
C TRP A 116 -8.78 3.37 -2.83
N LEU A 117 -9.90 4.00 -2.47
CA LEU A 117 -10.48 5.08 -3.26
C LEU A 117 -10.06 6.43 -2.68
N THR A 118 -9.21 7.18 -3.39
CA THR A 118 -8.85 8.54 -2.99
C THR A 118 -9.92 9.51 -3.46
N THR A 119 -10.60 10.14 -2.52
CA THR A 119 -11.64 11.16 -2.74
C THR A 119 -11.35 12.37 -1.87
N ARG A 120 -12.10 13.47 -2.05
CA ARG A 120 -12.03 14.61 -1.13
C ARG A 120 -12.33 14.25 0.34
N GLN A 121 -13.01 13.13 0.59
CA GLN A 121 -13.36 12.67 1.94
C GLN A 121 -12.31 11.73 2.53
N SER A 122 -11.69 10.86 1.72
CA SER A 122 -10.66 9.91 2.20
C SER A 122 -9.26 10.49 2.20
N LYS A 123 -8.95 11.47 1.35
CA LYS A 123 -7.64 12.15 1.28
C LYS A 123 -7.23 12.82 2.61
N PRO A 124 -8.14 13.49 3.37
CA PRO A 124 -7.83 13.98 4.71
C PRO A 124 -7.43 12.89 5.72
N VAL A 125 -7.91 11.65 5.57
CA VAL A 125 -7.53 10.54 6.46
C VAL A 125 -6.05 10.22 6.28
N LEU A 126 -5.60 10.11 5.03
CA LEU A 126 -4.20 9.88 4.69
C LEU A 126 -3.29 10.99 5.23
N THR A 127 -3.67 12.25 5.03
CA THR A 127 -2.83 13.38 5.41
C THR A 127 -2.81 13.61 6.92
N GLU A 128 -3.89 13.32 7.64
CA GLU A 128 -3.90 13.36 9.10
C GLU A 128 -3.07 12.24 9.74
N GLY A 129 -3.14 11.03 9.16
CA GLY A 129 -2.26 9.92 9.54
C GLY A 129 -0.78 10.29 9.34
N MET A 130 -0.44 10.89 8.20
CA MET A 130 0.91 11.37 7.90
C MET A 130 1.39 12.42 8.91
N LYS A 131 0.57 13.44 9.21
CA LYS A 131 0.90 14.46 10.23
C LYS A 131 1.17 13.84 11.59
N THR A 132 0.36 12.86 11.99
CA THR A 132 0.52 12.14 13.25
C THR A 132 1.87 11.40 13.30
N LEU A 133 2.24 10.72 12.21
CA LEU A 133 3.54 10.03 12.13
C LEU A 133 4.72 11.00 12.20
N LEU A 134 4.66 12.13 11.50
CA LEU A 134 5.72 13.14 11.50
C LEU A 134 5.88 13.80 12.87
N ASN A 135 4.78 14.25 13.48
CA ASN A 135 4.81 14.92 14.78
C ASN A 135 5.39 14.04 15.90
N ASN A 136 5.23 12.73 15.78
CA ASN A 136 5.73 11.77 16.76
C ASN A 136 7.12 11.20 16.39
N GLY A 137 7.70 11.58 15.24
CA GLY A 137 8.98 11.02 14.78
C GLY A 137 8.90 9.54 14.39
N LEU A 138 7.72 9.06 13.99
CA LEU A 138 7.41 7.64 13.71
C LEU A 138 7.17 7.36 12.22
N SER A 139 7.50 8.28 11.32
CA SER A 139 7.28 8.07 9.89
C SER A 139 8.14 6.93 9.34
N GLY A 140 9.40 6.81 9.75
CA GLY A 140 10.28 5.77 9.21
C GLY A 140 10.50 5.88 7.70
N ILE A 141 10.31 7.08 7.12
CA ILE A 141 10.62 7.37 5.71
C ILE A 141 12.13 7.27 5.50
N ARG A 142 12.54 6.55 4.46
CA ARG A 142 13.95 6.40 4.03
C ARG A 142 14.22 6.98 2.66
N TRP A 143 13.19 7.08 1.81
CA TRP A 143 13.28 7.65 0.48
C TRP A 143 13.12 9.17 0.50
N SER A 144 14.12 9.88 -0.01
CA SER A 144 14.10 11.35 -0.10
C SER A 144 13.13 11.90 -1.15
N GLY A 145 12.71 11.08 -2.12
CA GLY A 145 11.68 11.47 -3.10
C GLY A 145 10.32 11.70 -2.45
N THR A 146 9.91 10.84 -1.51
CA THR A 146 8.69 11.01 -0.71
C THR A 146 8.70 12.34 0.07
N LEU A 147 9.85 12.73 0.65
CA LEU A 147 9.99 14.00 1.35
C LEU A 147 9.96 15.20 0.39
N SER A 148 10.53 15.04 -0.80
CA SER A 148 10.52 16.08 -1.83
C SER A 148 9.10 16.41 -2.28
N GLU A 149 8.27 15.39 -2.56
CA GLU A 149 6.87 15.58 -2.94
C GLU A 149 6.02 16.13 -1.79
N MET A 150 6.33 15.75 -0.55
CA MET A 150 5.66 16.31 0.63
C MET A 150 5.85 17.82 0.77
N ASN A 151 7.03 18.35 0.41
CA ASN A 151 7.29 19.79 0.50
C ASN A 151 6.48 20.62 -0.52
N THR A 152 6.01 20.00 -1.59
CA THR A 152 5.22 20.65 -2.64
C THR A 152 3.75 20.27 -2.57
N TYR A 153 3.33 19.53 -1.54
CA TYR A 153 1.96 19.13 -1.34
C TYR A 153 1.16 20.18 -0.57
N VAL A 154 0.22 20.84 -1.25
CA VAL A 154 -0.46 22.06 -0.75
C VAL A 154 -1.98 21.97 -0.88
N TYR A 155 -2.68 22.84 -0.16
CA TYR A 155 -4.10 23.08 -0.41
C TYR A 155 -4.28 23.96 -1.66
N ASP A 156 -5.14 23.53 -2.56
CA ASP A 156 -5.59 24.33 -3.70
C ASP A 156 -6.63 25.38 -3.28
N ALA A 157 -6.98 26.28 -4.21
CA ALA A 157 -7.97 27.32 -3.98
C ALA A 157 -9.38 26.79 -3.65
N LYS A 158 -9.66 25.51 -3.89
CA LYS A 158 -10.94 24.84 -3.62
C LYS A 158 -10.88 24.05 -2.29
N GLY A 159 -9.77 24.12 -1.56
CA GLY A 159 -9.56 23.45 -0.28
C GLY A 159 -9.20 21.96 -0.39
N SER A 160 -8.89 21.46 -1.58
CA SER A 160 -8.38 20.09 -1.78
C SER A 160 -6.86 20.07 -1.68
N MET A 161 -6.28 19.04 -1.06
CA MET A 161 -4.82 18.87 -1.05
C MET A 161 -4.36 18.22 -2.34
N ASN A 162 -3.34 18.75 -3.01
CA ASN A 162 -2.73 18.23 -4.23
C ASN A 162 -1.26 18.69 -4.33
N ALA A 163 -0.48 18.11 -5.23
CA ALA A 163 0.83 18.67 -5.60
C ALA A 163 0.68 20.08 -6.18
N GLN A 164 1.66 20.94 -5.94
CA GLN A 164 1.82 22.21 -6.66
C GLN A 164 1.89 21.98 -8.17
N GLU A 165 1.49 22.99 -8.95
CA GLU A 165 1.55 22.92 -10.41
C GLU A 165 2.98 22.59 -10.89
N GLY A 166 3.10 21.55 -11.73
CA GLY A 166 4.39 21.05 -12.22
C GLY A 166 5.16 20.15 -11.24
N CYS A 167 4.58 19.80 -10.09
CA CYS A 167 5.11 18.82 -9.14
C CYS A 167 4.31 17.52 -9.17
N PHE A 168 4.86 16.47 -8.53
CA PHE A 168 4.27 15.13 -8.45
C PHE A 168 3.89 14.81 -7.00
N ASP A 169 2.94 13.89 -6.80
CA ASP A 169 2.55 13.34 -5.50
C ASP A 169 2.47 11.81 -5.45
N ASP A 170 2.79 11.09 -6.53
CA ASP A 170 2.64 9.63 -6.62
C ASP A 170 3.41 8.85 -5.53
N GLN A 171 4.62 9.30 -5.19
CA GLN A 171 5.49 8.65 -4.20
C GLN A 171 5.07 8.99 -2.76
N LEU A 172 4.48 10.17 -2.56
CA LEU A 172 3.84 10.52 -1.30
C LEU A 172 2.54 9.74 -1.10
N MET A 173 1.72 9.63 -2.13
CA MET A 173 0.42 8.97 -2.10
C MET A 173 0.56 7.47 -1.81
N SER A 174 1.43 6.77 -2.55
CA SER A 174 1.72 5.35 -2.31
C SER A 174 2.22 5.10 -0.87
N TYR A 175 3.11 5.94 -0.35
CA TYR A 175 3.57 5.87 1.04
C TYR A 175 2.43 6.10 2.06
N MET A 176 1.59 7.13 1.87
CA MET A 176 0.48 7.40 2.78
C MET A 176 -0.55 6.26 2.78
N ILE A 177 -0.86 5.70 1.60
CA ILE A 177 -1.74 4.54 1.47
C ILE A 177 -1.12 3.34 2.20
N ALA A 178 0.18 3.11 2.09
CA ALA A 178 0.85 2.01 2.78
C ALA A 178 0.71 2.14 4.32
N GLN A 179 0.89 3.34 4.86
CA GLN A 179 0.67 3.58 6.30
C GLN A 179 -0.79 3.40 6.71
N GLU A 180 -1.73 3.79 5.86
CA GLU A 180 -3.15 3.52 6.11
C GLU A 180 -3.46 2.01 6.07
N MET A 181 -2.81 1.26 5.18
CA MET A 181 -2.91 -0.21 5.15
C MET A 181 -2.36 -0.82 6.43
N ARG A 182 -1.29 -0.27 7.00
CA ARG A 182 -0.77 -0.70 8.31
C ARG A 182 -1.81 -0.51 9.42
N ALA A 183 -2.56 0.60 9.40
CA ALA A 183 -3.61 0.86 10.37
C ALA A 183 -4.84 -0.04 10.17
N ARG A 184 -5.16 -0.43 8.93
CA ARG A 184 -6.35 -1.21 8.57
C ARG A 184 -6.11 -2.72 8.44
N MET A 185 -4.87 -3.18 8.42
CA MET A 185 -4.55 -4.58 8.20
C MET A 185 -5.27 -5.45 9.25
N PRO A 186 -6.06 -6.46 8.83
CA PRO A 186 -6.71 -7.36 9.77
C PRO A 186 -5.67 -8.08 10.63
N VAL A 187 -5.92 -8.17 11.93
CA VAL A 187 -5.06 -8.91 12.86
C VAL A 187 -4.99 -10.37 12.40
N ARG A 188 -3.82 -10.84 11.96
CA ARG A 188 -3.62 -12.25 11.66
C ARG A 188 -3.54 -13.03 12.96
N VAL A 189 -4.55 -13.86 13.22
CA VAL A 189 -4.47 -14.87 14.28
C VAL A 189 -3.47 -15.94 13.81
N LYS A 190 -2.21 -15.87 14.27
CA LYS A 190 -1.24 -16.96 14.06
C LYS A 190 -1.84 -18.22 14.71
N GLN A 191 -2.24 -19.20 13.90
CA GLN A 191 -2.65 -20.50 14.43
C GLN A 191 -1.48 -21.05 15.25
N LYS A 192 -1.71 -21.31 16.54
CA LYS A 192 -0.72 -22.02 17.36
C LYS A 192 -0.45 -23.34 16.65
N THR A 193 0.79 -23.54 16.23
CA THR A 193 1.27 -24.85 15.80
C THR A 193 1.07 -25.80 16.97
N ASP A 194 0.05 -26.64 16.86
CA ASP A 194 -0.20 -27.67 17.84
C ASP A 194 1.07 -28.54 17.87
N LYS A 195 1.80 -28.51 18.98
CA LYS A 195 2.92 -29.43 19.20
C LYS A 195 2.31 -30.82 19.15
N ARG A 196 2.40 -31.49 18.00
CA ARG A 196 2.03 -32.90 17.87
C ARG A 196 2.70 -33.64 19.03
N ARG A 197 1.91 -34.09 20.00
CA ARG A 197 2.39 -35.00 21.04
C ARG A 197 2.92 -36.21 20.29
N THR A 198 4.23 -36.39 20.31
CA THR A 198 4.87 -37.62 19.89
C THR A 198 4.42 -38.70 20.88
N THR A 199 3.36 -39.43 20.53
CA THR A 199 2.97 -40.63 21.27
C THR A 199 4.06 -41.67 21.00
N HIS A 200 5.02 -41.78 21.91
CA HIS A 200 5.94 -42.92 21.94
C HIS A 200 5.10 -44.18 22.21
N TRP A 201 4.97 -45.04 21.20
CA TRP A 201 4.14 -46.24 21.23
C TRP A 201 4.86 -47.48 21.79
N MET A 202 6.04 -47.33 22.39
CA MET A 202 6.76 -48.44 23.03
C MET A 202 6.88 -48.22 24.54
N ALA A 203 5.84 -48.61 25.26
CA ALA A 203 5.92 -48.98 26.66
C ALA A 203 4.88 -50.08 26.90
N HIS A 204 5.26 -51.32 26.55
CA HIS A 204 4.89 -52.56 27.25
C HIS A 204 5.68 -53.72 26.65
#